data_AF-A0A8T3TR86-F1
#
_entry.id   AF-A0A8T3TR86-F1
#
_cell.length_a   1.000
_cell.length_b   1.000
_cell.length_c   1.000
_cell.angle_alpha   90.00
_cell.angle_beta   90.00
_cell.angle_gamma   90.00
#
_symmetry.space_group_name_H-M   'P 1'
#
loop_
_entity.id
_entity.type
_entity.pdbx_description
1 polymer ?
#
loop_
_entity_poly.entity_id
_entity_poly.type
_entity_poly.pdbx_seq_one_letter_code
_entity_poly.pdbx_strand_id
1 'polypeptide(L)'
;MSRESAGADWPPRLTRRERGHLLELCRSGHQVTAVESPCLARILRPDQDPLDVPIEAWRMDADELVLDGASHGWAIAARWTPRDEDCRFLEVALDVTWTGDEPAEAGLRLPFRIPAAPTPAWLIPGAFYRENRPAGCPRPFPRHDPEADGSGAGLVADHWSFRADRAAVGAVFAWGTTACIGLAAEEVGPLGLGGMGLAGRGEDASIWLDMPYREEPVRYAGSPEPQPPAFTYARWEPGRLVRVACQLYLGAPDPHAYDPFLRGLYRRRRLTAPLAPWISPERAADLAAHGLLRWHFRRVDSAKGAIAILSETAGFDREAGDGRGGSVDRNNMHVGWVSGTPWAAALLRFGRLRADAAAMAAGIAVLDTIATDGLSPSGTFWGEWRAGSGWGGGWNASGWLHARTVSEATLFLLRAIRDERAHGGEHPVWEAAARASLAFAVSHQAAHGDLGLYYDPRSGGVTQWGTTAGLPWIAALLLGAELFGEGAWRGAALRAGRHYASFVRAAWIAGAVEDVPAAPT
;
A
#
# COMPACT_ATOMS: atom_id res chain seq x y z
N MET A 1 20.61 10.14 -8.03
CA MET A 1 20.48 9.13 -9.08
C MET A 1 19.76 9.82 -10.24
N SER A 2 20.47 10.10 -11.33
CA SER A 2 19.88 10.63 -12.56
C SER A 2 18.90 9.59 -13.10
N ARG A 3 17.63 9.98 -13.25
CA ARG A 3 16.59 9.14 -13.83
C ARG A 3 16.80 9.08 -15.34
N GLU A 4 17.72 8.24 -15.81
CA GLU A 4 17.62 7.76 -17.19
C GLU A 4 16.37 6.87 -17.25
N SER A 5 15.25 7.44 -17.70
CA SER A 5 14.04 6.68 -17.97
C SER A 5 14.29 5.83 -19.21
N ALA A 6 14.88 4.67 -19.01
CA ALA A 6 14.99 3.67 -20.05
C ALA A 6 13.57 3.19 -20.41
N GLY A 7 13.04 3.70 -21.52
CA GLY A 7 11.75 3.26 -22.06
C GLY A 7 11.89 2.08 -23.00
N ALA A 8 10.76 1.58 -23.48
CA ALA A 8 10.71 0.59 -24.55
C ALA A 8 11.42 1.10 -25.81
N ASP A 9 12.10 0.19 -26.52
CA ASP A 9 12.48 0.41 -27.92
C ASP A 9 11.20 0.47 -28.74
N TRP A 10 11.06 1.54 -29.52
CA TRP A 10 9.95 1.73 -30.45
C TRP A 10 10.49 1.91 -31.87
N PRO A 11 9.91 1.23 -32.88
CA PRO A 11 8.77 0.31 -32.80
C PRO A 11 9.12 -1.07 -32.17
N PRO A 12 8.12 -1.82 -31.66
CA PRO A 12 8.33 -3.15 -31.11
C PRO A 12 8.78 -4.15 -32.18
N ARG A 13 9.35 -5.27 -31.75
CA ARG A 13 9.68 -6.40 -32.64
C ARG A 13 8.49 -7.33 -32.75
N LEU A 14 8.23 -7.82 -33.96
CA LEU A 14 7.19 -8.81 -34.23
C LEU A 14 7.81 -10.05 -34.83
N THR A 15 7.72 -11.16 -34.11
CA THR A 15 8.30 -12.45 -34.52
C THR A 15 7.18 -13.40 -34.93
N ARG A 16 7.26 -13.95 -36.15
CA ARG A 16 6.28 -14.94 -36.62
C ARG A 16 6.49 -16.29 -35.90
N ARG A 17 5.41 -16.90 -35.42
CA ARG A 17 5.34 -18.23 -34.81
C ARG A 17 4.39 -19.12 -35.62
N GLU A 18 4.35 -20.42 -35.32
CA GLU A 18 3.46 -21.38 -36.00
C GLU A 18 1.97 -21.05 -35.84
N ARG A 19 1.57 -20.36 -34.76
CA ARG A 19 0.18 -19.99 -34.44
C ARG A 19 -0.12 -18.49 -34.54
N GLY A 20 0.62 -17.75 -35.37
CA GLY A 20 0.42 -16.31 -35.58
C GLY A 20 1.67 -15.49 -35.27
N HIS A 21 1.51 -14.22 -34.91
CA HIS A 21 2.63 -13.36 -34.50
C HIS A 21 2.76 -13.28 -32.97
N LEU A 22 3.99 -13.25 -32.50
CA LEU A 22 4.37 -12.89 -31.13
C LEU A 22 4.83 -11.44 -31.13
N LEU A 23 4.16 -10.60 -30.34
CA LEU A 23 4.59 -9.22 -30.13
C LEU A 23 5.65 -9.19 -29.02
N GLU A 24 6.84 -8.71 -29.35
CA GLU A 24 7.98 -8.60 -28.46
C GLU A 24 8.34 -7.13 -28.24
N LEU A 25 8.23 -6.70 -26.99
CA LEU A 25 8.67 -5.37 -26.58
C LEU A 25 10.05 -5.48 -25.94
N CYS A 26 11.02 -4.78 -26.52
CA CYS A 26 12.38 -4.67 -25.98
C CYS A 26 12.52 -3.36 -25.20
N ARG A 27 13.45 -3.32 -24.24
CA ARG A 27 13.83 -2.10 -23.54
C ARG A 27 15.05 -1.47 -24.22
N SER A 28 15.03 -0.16 -24.37
CA SER A 28 16.11 0.58 -25.04
C SER A 28 17.50 0.28 -24.51
N GLY A 29 18.40 -0.07 -25.43
CA GLY A 29 19.77 -0.48 -25.15
C GLY A 29 19.95 -1.95 -24.74
N HIS A 30 18.90 -2.76 -24.75
CA HIS A 30 18.96 -4.19 -24.42
C HIS A 30 18.29 -5.04 -25.50
N GLN A 31 18.99 -6.04 -26.02
CA GLN A 31 18.44 -7.00 -27.01
C GLN A 31 17.53 -8.07 -26.38
N VAL A 32 17.07 -7.88 -25.14
CA VAL A 32 16.27 -8.87 -24.42
C VAL A 32 14.79 -8.54 -24.54
N THR A 33 13.98 -9.52 -24.94
CA THR A 33 12.51 -9.45 -24.92
C THR A 33 12.06 -9.26 -23.47
N ALA A 34 11.44 -8.11 -23.19
CA ALA A 34 10.92 -7.80 -21.86
C ALA A 34 9.49 -8.31 -21.69
N VAL A 35 8.68 -8.24 -22.75
CA VAL A 35 7.26 -8.62 -22.73
C VAL A 35 6.88 -9.34 -24.01
N GLU A 36 6.03 -10.34 -23.84
CA GLU A 36 5.38 -11.10 -24.90
C GLU A 36 3.86 -10.96 -24.81
N SER A 37 3.20 -10.73 -25.95
CA SER A 37 1.75 -10.93 -26.06
C SER A 37 1.47 -11.94 -27.18
N PRO A 38 0.92 -13.13 -26.87
CA PRO A 38 0.70 -14.19 -27.85
C PRO A 38 -0.59 -13.99 -28.67
N CYS A 39 -1.46 -13.08 -28.25
CA CYS A 39 -2.77 -12.81 -28.85
C CYS A 39 -3.15 -11.34 -28.63
N LEU A 40 -4.08 -10.81 -29.42
CA LEU A 40 -4.62 -9.45 -29.18
C LEU A 40 -5.42 -9.39 -27.89
N ALA A 41 -6.21 -10.42 -27.66
CA ALA A 41 -6.93 -10.65 -26.43
C ALA A 41 -7.34 -12.12 -26.35
N ARG A 42 -7.76 -12.51 -25.16
CA ARG A 42 -8.35 -13.80 -24.85
C ARG A 42 -9.82 -13.61 -24.48
N ILE A 43 -10.69 -14.32 -25.14
CA ILE A 43 -12.13 -14.32 -24.90
C ILE A 43 -12.44 -15.35 -23.82
N LEU A 44 -13.11 -14.90 -22.75
CA LEU A 44 -13.51 -15.72 -21.62
C LEU A 44 -15.01 -15.97 -21.70
N ARG A 45 -15.44 -17.22 -21.86
CA ARG A 45 -16.86 -17.60 -21.94
C ARG A 45 -17.25 -18.44 -20.72
N PRO A 46 -18.54 -18.42 -20.31
CA PRO A 46 -19.02 -19.30 -19.25
C PRO A 46 -18.75 -20.77 -19.60
N ASP A 47 -18.18 -21.51 -18.65
CA ASP A 47 -17.97 -22.97 -18.70
C ASP A 47 -17.23 -23.49 -19.95
N GLN A 48 -16.39 -22.64 -20.56
CA GLN A 48 -15.64 -22.97 -21.77
C GLN A 48 -14.19 -22.54 -21.65
N ASP A 49 -13.32 -23.26 -22.36
CA ASP A 49 -11.92 -22.91 -22.45
C ASP A 49 -11.76 -21.50 -23.06
N PRO A 50 -10.81 -20.71 -22.54
CA PRO A 50 -10.49 -19.41 -23.11
C PRO A 50 -10.07 -19.51 -24.58
N LEU A 51 -10.57 -18.60 -25.41
CA LEU A 51 -10.22 -18.53 -26.82
C LEU A 51 -9.26 -17.38 -27.08
N ASP A 52 -8.11 -17.65 -27.69
CA ASP A 52 -7.20 -16.60 -28.13
C ASP A 52 -7.63 -16.02 -29.48
N VAL A 53 -7.62 -14.69 -29.60
CA VAL A 53 -7.70 -13.96 -30.88
C VAL A 53 -6.27 -13.67 -31.34
N PRO A 54 -5.71 -14.43 -32.30
CA PRO A 54 -4.31 -14.31 -32.67
C PRO A 54 -4.05 -12.98 -33.38
N ILE A 55 -2.79 -12.56 -33.41
CA ILE A 55 -2.34 -11.46 -34.27
C ILE A 55 -2.16 -12.02 -35.68
N GLU A 56 -3.03 -11.66 -36.62
CA GLU A 56 -3.03 -12.15 -38.00
C GLU A 56 -2.34 -11.18 -38.96
N ALA A 57 -2.55 -9.89 -38.76
CA ALA A 57 -1.95 -8.83 -39.55
C ALA A 57 -1.45 -7.70 -38.66
N TRP A 58 -0.44 -6.98 -39.15
CA TRP A 58 0.08 -5.79 -38.50
C TRP A 58 0.60 -4.80 -39.53
N ARG A 59 0.61 -3.53 -39.16
CA ARG A 59 1.22 -2.44 -39.92
C ARG A 59 1.64 -1.32 -38.99
N MET A 60 2.60 -0.53 -39.43
CA MET A 60 2.86 0.78 -38.86
C MET A 60 2.05 1.81 -39.63
N ASP A 61 1.26 2.62 -38.92
CA ASP A 61 0.56 3.79 -39.46
C ASP A 61 1.12 5.04 -38.76
N ALA A 62 1.97 5.78 -39.46
CA ALA A 62 2.84 6.79 -38.86
C ALA A 62 3.62 6.23 -37.65
N ASP A 63 3.36 6.75 -36.45
CA ASP A 63 4.01 6.34 -35.20
C ASP A 63 3.19 5.30 -34.41
N GLU A 64 2.07 4.82 -34.96
CA GLU A 64 1.17 3.88 -34.32
C GLU A 64 1.37 2.46 -34.88
N LEU A 65 1.42 1.46 -34.00
CA LEU A 65 1.33 0.07 -34.41
C LEU A 65 -0.13 -0.36 -34.43
N VAL A 66 -0.60 -0.78 -35.61
CA VAL A 66 -1.95 -1.31 -35.80
C VAL A 66 -1.87 -2.81 -36.00
N LEU A 67 -2.66 -3.55 -35.23
CA LEU A 67 -2.73 -5.00 -35.24
C LEU A 67 -4.17 -5.43 -35.49
N ASP A 68 -4.36 -6.45 -36.31
CA ASP A 68 -5.68 -7.01 -36.61
C ASP A 68 -5.67 -8.53 -36.41
N GLY A 69 -6.79 -9.07 -35.96
CA GLY A 69 -6.96 -10.51 -35.80
C GLY A 69 -8.42 -10.90 -35.60
N ALA A 70 -8.76 -12.10 -36.05
CA ALA A 70 -10.07 -12.68 -35.84
C ALA A 70 -10.01 -14.15 -35.39
N SER A 71 -11.00 -14.58 -34.61
CA SER A 71 -11.11 -15.95 -34.10
C SER A 71 -12.51 -16.23 -33.59
N HIS A 72 -13.14 -17.33 -34.03
CA HIS A 72 -14.41 -17.82 -33.47
C HIS A 72 -15.53 -16.78 -33.35
N GLY A 73 -15.72 -15.95 -34.38
CA GLY A 73 -16.73 -14.89 -34.38
C GLY A 73 -16.31 -13.60 -33.68
N TRP A 74 -15.06 -13.48 -33.24
CA TRP A 74 -14.50 -12.24 -32.69
C TRP A 74 -13.56 -11.62 -33.69
N ALA A 75 -13.70 -10.32 -33.95
CA ALA A 75 -12.74 -9.53 -34.70
C ALA A 75 -12.21 -8.40 -33.82
N ILE A 76 -10.89 -8.26 -33.74
CA ILE A 76 -10.22 -7.27 -32.91
C ILE A 76 -9.23 -6.49 -33.77
N ALA A 77 -9.36 -5.17 -33.73
CA ALA A 77 -8.33 -4.25 -34.21
C ALA A 77 -7.74 -3.52 -33.01
N ALA A 78 -6.42 -3.57 -32.84
CA ALA A 78 -5.70 -2.92 -31.76
C ALA A 78 -4.77 -1.83 -32.31
N ARG A 79 -4.70 -0.72 -31.57
CA ARG A 79 -3.96 0.49 -31.89
C ARG A 79 -3.05 0.85 -30.74
N TRP A 80 -1.75 0.87 -30.99
CA TRP A 80 -0.72 1.02 -29.97
C TRP A 80 0.06 2.30 -30.25
N THR A 81 -0.14 3.30 -29.40
CA THR A 81 0.42 4.63 -29.56
C THR A 81 1.48 4.88 -28.48
N PRO A 82 2.74 5.16 -28.84
CA PRO A 82 3.75 5.52 -27.86
C PRO A 82 3.47 6.90 -27.27
N ARG A 83 3.65 7.02 -25.96
CA ARG A 83 3.56 8.27 -25.21
C ARG A 83 4.88 8.51 -24.47
N ASP A 84 5.37 9.74 -24.53
CA ASP A 84 6.56 10.20 -23.79
C ASP A 84 6.15 11.44 -22.99
N GLU A 85 5.67 11.22 -21.77
CA GLU A 85 5.24 12.27 -20.86
C GLU A 85 6.18 12.32 -19.64
N ASP A 86 5.71 11.93 -18.46
CA ASP A 86 6.53 11.78 -17.26
C ASP A 86 7.36 10.49 -17.27
N CYS A 87 6.92 9.51 -18.05
CA CYS A 87 7.64 8.30 -18.42
C CYS A 87 7.12 7.82 -19.78
N ARG A 88 7.85 6.89 -20.39
CA ARG A 88 7.44 6.23 -21.63
C ARG A 88 6.46 5.09 -21.35
N PHE A 89 5.34 5.07 -22.04
CA PHE A 89 4.35 4.01 -22.01
C PHE A 89 3.63 3.92 -23.36
N LEU A 90 2.84 2.87 -23.55
CA LEU A 90 2.01 2.68 -24.73
C LEU A 90 0.55 2.83 -24.33
N GLU A 91 -0.20 3.66 -25.05
CA GLU A 91 -1.66 3.60 -25.03
C GLU A 91 -2.13 2.53 -26.00
N VAL A 92 -3.00 1.66 -25.53
CA VAL A 92 -3.54 0.55 -26.31
C VAL A 92 -5.04 0.72 -26.38
N ALA A 93 -5.56 0.95 -27.58
CA ALA A 93 -6.99 0.99 -27.88
C ALA A 93 -7.39 -0.24 -28.69
N LEU A 94 -8.47 -0.92 -28.29
CA LEU A 94 -8.99 -2.10 -28.96
C LEU A 94 -10.43 -1.83 -29.42
N ASP A 95 -10.67 -2.02 -30.71
CA ASP A 95 -11.98 -2.11 -31.32
C ASP A 95 -12.36 -3.60 -31.39
N VAL A 96 -13.21 -4.07 -30.47
CA VAL A 96 -13.64 -5.48 -30.38
C VAL A 96 -15.04 -5.62 -30.94
N THR A 97 -15.21 -6.48 -31.94
CA THR A 97 -16.49 -6.72 -32.61
C THR A 97 -16.88 -8.19 -32.50
N TRP A 98 -18.12 -8.44 -32.09
CA TRP A 98 -18.75 -9.76 -32.22
C TRP A 98 -19.39 -9.89 -33.60
N THR A 99 -18.86 -10.79 -34.42
CA THR A 99 -19.28 -11.06 -35.81
C THR A 99 -20.08 -12.36 -35.93
N GLY A 100 -20.45 -13.01 -34.83
CA GLY A 100 -21.33 -14.16 -34.85
C GLY A 100 -22.80 -13.74 -35.02
N ASP A 101 -23.62 -14.69 -35.47
CA ASP A 101 -25.01 -14.44 -35.85
C ASP A 101 -25.99 -14.40 -34.67
N GLU A 102 -25.59 -14.93 -33.51
CA GLU A 102 -26.40 -15.01 -32.28
C GLU A 102 -25.72 -14.24 -31.13
N PRO A 103 -26.46 -13.72 -30.15
CA PRO A 103 -25.87 -13.06 -28.99
C PRO A 103 -24.93 -14.00 -28.20
N ALA A 104 -23.82 -13.46 -27.70
CA ALA A 104 -22.83 -14.20 -26.91
C ALA A 104 -22.61 -13.56 -25.53
N GLU A 105 -22.27 -14.38 -24.53
CA GLU A 105 -21.78 -13.89 -23.24
C GLU A 105 -20.29 -14.14 -23.14
N ALA A 106 -19.51 -13.06 -22.98
CA ALA A 106 -18.07 -13.15 -22.91
C ALA A 106 -17.44 -11.97 -22.15
N GLY A 107 -16.31 -12.27 -21.50
CA GLY A 107 -15.35 -11.30 -21.01
C GLY A 107 -14.12 -11.24 -21.91
N LEU A 108 -13.37 -10.15 -21.79
CA LEU A 108 -12.14 -9.90 -22.50
C LEU A 108 -10.97 -9.90 -21.51
N ARG A 109 -9.96 -10.72 -21.74
CA ARG A 109 -8.68 -10.68 -21.03
C ARG A 109 -7.60 -10.16 -21.96
N LEU A 110 -6.79 -9.20 -21.51
CA LEU A 110 -5.58 -8.76 -22.20
C LEU A 110 -4.34 -9.30 -21.47
N PRO A 111 -3.82 -10.46 -21.89
CA PRO A 111 -2.68 -11.08 -21.22
C PRO A 111 -1.34 -10.56 -21.76
N PHE A 112 -0.41 -10.39 -20.84
CA PHE A 112 0.99 -10.08 -21.13
C PHE A 112 1.89 -11.03 -20.34
N ARG A 113 2.77 -11.72 -21.05
CA ARG A 113 3.76 -12.63 -20.48
C ARG A 113 5.09 -11.91 -20.29
N ILE A 114 5.79 -12.31 -19.25
CA ILE A 114 7.08 -11.81 -18.81
C ILE A 114 8.05 -12.99 -18.82
N PRO A 115 8.88 -13.12 -19.86
CA PRO A 115 9.82 -14.23 -19.95
C PRO A 115 10.92 -14.11 -18.88
N ALA A 116 11.48 -15.25 -18.47
CA ALA A 116 12.61 -15.32 -17.53
C ALA A 116 12.37 -14.56 -16.20
N ALA A 117 11.18 -14.77 -15.64
CA ALA A 117 10.74 -14.24 -14.35
C ALA A 117 10.38 -15.39 -13.39
N PRO A 118 11.36 -16.20 -12.93
CA PRO A 118 11.08 -17.34 -12.06
C PRO A 118 10.65 -16.93 -10.64
N THR A 119 11.01 -15.73 -10.21
CA THR A 119 10.63 -15.17 -8.90
C THR A 119 10.06 -13.76 -9.08
N PRO A 120 8.87 -13.64 -9.71
CA PRO A 120 8.30 -12.35 -9.99
C PRO A 120 7.91 -11.63 -8.70
N ALA A 121 8.24 -10.34 -8.63
CA ALA A 121 7.60 -9.47 -7.65
C ALA A 121 6.34 -8.87 -8.26
N TRP A 122 5.35 -8.58 -7.43
CA TRP A 122 4.04 -8.10 -7.85
C TRP A 122 3.69 -6.76 -7.19
N LEU A 123 2.90 -5.94 -7.85
CA LEU A 123 2.23 -4.80 -7.22
C LEU A 123 0.86 -4.59 -7.85
N ILE A 124 -0.17 -4.65 -7.02
CA ILE A 124 -1.49 -4.08 -7.29
C ILE A 124 -1.69 -3.00 -6.20
N PRO A 125 -1.64 -1.70 -6.52
CA PRO A 125 -1.58 -0.65 -5.52
C PRO A 125 -2.73 -0.73 -4.49
N GLY A 126 -2.36 -0.89 -3.22
CA GLY A 126 -3.31 -1.02 -2.11
C GLY A 126 -3.94 -2.41 -1.91
N ALA A 127 -3.65 -3.39 -2.77
CA ALA A 127 -4.27 -4.71 -2.72
C ALA A 127 -3.28 -5.89 -2.66
N PHE A 128 -2.13 -5.79 -3.33
CA PHE A 128 -1.18 -6.89 -3.43
C PHE A 128 0.26 -6.37 -3.59
N TYR A 129 1.20 -6.87 -2.79
CA TYR A 129 2.61 -6.46 -2.93
C TYR A 129 3.59 -7.61 -2.69
N ARG A 130 4.46 -7.89 -3.67
CA ARG A 130 5.32 -9.09 -3.74
C ARG A 130 4.48 -10.36 -3.55
N GLU A 131 4.85 -11.27 -2.65
CA GLU A 131 4.04 -12.44 -2.29
C GLU A 131 2.75 -12.09 -1.51
N ASN A 132 2.58 -10.81 -1.15
CA ASN A 132 1.52 -10.20 -0.33
C ASN A 132 1.53 -10.64 1.14
N ARG A 133 1.62 -11.95 1.38
CA ARG A 133 1.63 -12.55 2.71
C ARG A 133 2.88 -13.43 2.87
N PRO A 134 3.78 -13.14 3.82
CA PRO A 134 4.91 -14.02 4.11
C PRO A 134 4.47 -15.42 4.52
N ALA A 135 5.32 -16.42 4.24
CA ALA A 135 5.13 -17.76 4.77
C ALA A 135 5.14 -17.73 6.31
N GLY A 136 4.13 -18.34 6.93
CA GLY A 136 3.98 -18.35 8.41
C GLY A 136 3.25 -17.14 9.00
N CYS A 137 2.75 -16.20 8.19
CA CYS A 137 1.85 -15.16 8.70
C CYS A 137 0.59 -15.81 9.32
N PRO A 138 0.26 -15.54 10.60
CA PRO A 138 -0.87 -16.17 11.27
C PRO A 138 -2.22 -15.67 10.79
N ARG A 139 -2.25 -14.50 10.14
CA ARG A 139 -3.46 -13.90 9.57
C ARG A 139 -3.58 -14.27 8.10
N PRO A 140 -4.59 -15.06 7.70
CA PRO A 140 -4.76 -15.43 6.31
C PRO A 140 -5.40 -14.29 5.49
N PHE A 141 -4.72 -13.92 4.42
CA PHE A 141 -5.16 -13.06 3.31
C PHE A 141 -4.43 -13.51 2.02
N PRO A 142 -4.83 -13.09 0.80
CA PRO A 142 -4.29 -13.62 -0.44
C PRO A 142 -2.76 -13.65 -0.47
N ARG A 143 -2.19 -14.79 -0.86
CA ARG A 143 -0.74 -15.03 -1.00
C ARG A 143 -0.45 -15.61 -2.37
N HIS A 144 0.59 -15.09 -3.03
CA HIS A 144 1.14 -15.73 -4.22
C HIS A 144 2.15 -16.80 -3.79
N ASP A 145 2.01 -17.99 -4.34
CA ASP A 145 2.96 -19.08 -4.19
C ASP A 145 3.05 -19.86 -5.52
N PRO A 146 4.19 -19.84 -6.21
CA PRO A 146 4.33 -20.47 -7.54
C PRO A 146 4.17 -21.99 -7.52
N GLU A 147 4.26 -22.62 -6.34
CA GLU A 147 4.10 -24.06 -6.15
C GLU A 147 2.68 -24.45 -5.70
N ALA A 148 1.77 -23.48 -5.56
CA ALA A 148 0.38 -23.77 -5.20
C ALA A 148 -0.35 -24.53 -6.30
N ASP A 149 -1.36 -25.30 -5.90
CA ASP A 149 -2.18 -26.13 -6.79
C ASP A 149 -3.23 -25.35 -7.60
N GLY A 150 -3.27 -24.03 -7.45
CA GLY A 150 -4.22 -23.13 -8.10
C GLY A 150 -5.63 -23.14 -7.51
N SER A 151 -5.90 -23.88 -6.43
CA SER A 151 -7.24 -23.97 -5.82
C SER A 151 -7.64 -22.73 -5.02
N GLY A 152 -6.68 -21.93 -4.56
CA GLY A 152 -6.91 -20.84 -3.61
C GLY A 152 -7.14 -21.29 -2.17
N ALA A 153 -6.94 -22.58 -1.85
CA ALA A 153 -7.05 -23.10 -0.49
C ALA A 153 -6.12 -22.32 0.47
N GLY A 154 -6.64 -21.95 1.64
CA GLY A 154 -5.90 -21.14 2.62
C GLY A 154 -5.52 -19.74 2.11
N LEU A 155 -6.20 -19.26 1.06
CA LEU A 155 -5.88 -18.02 0.35
C LEU A 155 -4.45 -18.02 -0.21
N VAL A 156 -3.99 -19.16 -0.74
CA VAL A 156 -2.70 -19.32 -1.40
C VAL A 156 -2.93 -19.84 -2.81
N ALA A 157 -2.35 -19.18 -3.81
CA ALA A 157 -2.46 -19.58 -5.22
C ALA A 157 -1.26 -19.11 -6.05
N ASP A 158 -1.03 -19.75 -7.18
CA ASP A 158 -0.01 -19.40 -8.18
C ASP A 158 -0.47 -18.26 -9.11
N HIS A 159 -1.77 -17.93 -9.05
CA HIS A 159 -2.41 -16.86 -9.78
C HIS A 159 -3.51 -16.18 -8.95
N TRP A 160 -3.79 -14.93 -9.26
CA TRP A 160 -4.88 -14.15 -8.67
C TRP A 160 -5.48 -13.19 -9.69
N SER A 161 -6.80 -13.06 -9.70
CA SER A 161 -7.51 -11.92 -10.31
C SER A 161 -8.35 -11.20 -9.26
N PHE A 162 -8.38 -9.87 -9.34
CA PHE A 162 -9.12 -9.00 -8.42
C PHE A 162 -9.96 -8.00 -9.21
N ARG A 163 -11.06 -7.56 -8.59
CA ARG A 163 -11.79 -6.37 -9.03
C ARG A 163 -10.90 -5.12 -8.95
N ALA A 164 -11.04 -4.22 -9.92
CA ALA A 164 -10.31 -2.96 -9.96
C ALA A 164 -10.61 -2.05 -8.76
N ASP A 165 -11.85 -2.05 -8.26
CA ASP A 165 -12.28 -1.21 -7.14
C ASP A 165 -11.78 -1.68 -5.75
N ARG A 166 -11.05 -2.78 -5.71
CA ARG A 166 -10.30 -3.20 -4.52
C ARG A 166 -8.89 -2.62 -4.43
N ALA A 167 -8.42 -2.02 -5.52
CA ALA A 167 -7.13 -1.34 -5.57
C ALA A 167 -7.33 0.17 -5.49
N ALA A 168 -6.30 0.88 -5.05
CA ALA A 168 -6.27 2.34 -5.08
C ALA A 168 -6.25 2.89 -6.51
N VAL A 169 -5.80 2.08 -7.47
CA VAL A 169 -5.80 2.37 -8.90
C VAL A 169 -5.92 1.05 -9.65
N GLY A 170 -6.70 1.02 -10.74
CA GLY A 170 -6.81 -0.11 -11.65
C GLY A 170 -5.51 -0.36 -12.43
N ALA A 171 -4.43 -0.77 -11.75
CA ALA A 171 -3.16 -1.15 -12.34
C ALA A 171 -2.54 -2.39 -11.66
N VAL A 172 -1.82 -3.19 -12.45
CA VAL A 172 -1.03 -4.33 -11.99
C VAL A 172 0.37 -4.24 -12.56
N PHE A 173 1.38 -4.53 -11.74
CA PHE A 173 2.78 -4.54 -12.11
C PHE A 173 3.44 -5.85 -11.75
N ALA A 174 4.47 -6.16 -12.51
CA ALA A 174 5.32 -7.30 -12.27
C ALA A 174 6.77 -6.98 -12.63
N TRP A 175 7.69 -7.56 -11.87
CA TRP A 175 9.12 -7.46 -12.11
C TRP A 175 9.67 -8.81 -12.55
N GLY A 176 10.30 -8.84 -13.72
CA GLY A 176 11.17 -9.91 -14.14
C GLY A 176 12.64 -9.58 -13.85
N THR A 177 13.54 -10.42 -14.36
CA THR A 177 14.99 -10.19 -14.23
C THR A 177 15.50 -8.99 -15.04
N THR A 178 14.79 -8.62 -16.11
CA THR A 178 15.26 -7.62 -17.09
C THR A 178 14.39 -6.37 -17.19
N ALA A 179 13.16 -6.41 -16.68
CA ALA A 179 12.21 -5.31 -16.78
C ALA A 179 11.15 -5.30 -15.68
N CYS A 180 10.56 -4.13 -15.48
CA CYS A 180 9.29 -3.93 -14.79
C CYS A 180 8.20 -3.69 -15.84
N ILE A 181 7.04 -4.30 -15.68
CA ILE A 181 5.92 -4.13 -16.61
C ILE A 181 4.71 -3.74 -15.82
N GLY A 182 3.94 -2.78 -16.33
CA GLY A 182 2.69 -2.34 -15.73
C GLY A 182 1.56 -2.35 -16.75
N LEU A 183 0.38 -2.78 -16.33
CA LEU A 183 -0.87 -2.58 -17.06
C LEU A 183 -1.76 -1.66 -16.24
N ALA A 184 -2.44 -0.72 -16.88
CA ALA A 184 -3.45 0.11 -16.24
C ALA A 184 -4.66 0.32 -17.14
N ALA A 185 -5.84 0.36 -16.52
CA ALA A 185 -7.10 0.73 -17.17
C ALA A 185 -7.99 1.50 -16.21
N GLU A 186 -9.02 2.15 -16.75
CA GLU A 186 -10.06 2.75 -15.93
C GLU A 186 -10.79 1.69 -15.10
N GLU A 187 -11.24 2.07 -13.91
CA GLU A 187 -11.91 1.16 -12.98
C GLU A 187 -13.17 0.56 -13.61
N VAL A 188 -13.97 1.41 -14.26
CA VAL A 188 -15.19 1.02 -14.97
C VAL A 188 -15.04 1.37 -16.44
N GLY A 189 -15.08 0.34 -17.29
CA GLY A 189 -15.04 0.47 -18.74
C GLY A 189 -16.41 0.20 -19.39
N PRO A 190 -16.47 0.16 -20.74
CA PRO A 190 -17.71 -0.07 -21.47
C PRO A 190 -18.28 -1.49 -21.34
N LEU A 191 -17.49 -2.43 -20.82
CA LEU A 191 -17.92 -3.80 -20.51
C LEU A 191 -18.29 -3.96 -19.01
N GLY A 192 -18.23 -2.89 -18.22
CA GLY A 192 -18.50 -2.89 -16.78
C GLY A 192 -17.26 -2.66 -15.91
N LEU A 193 -17.38 -2.99 -14.63
CA LEU A 193 -16.26 -2.94 -13.68
C LEU A 193 -15.13 -3.87 -14.14
N GLY A 194 -13.92 -3.33 -14.28
CA GLY A 194 -12.74 -4.06 -14.72
C GLY A 194 -12.05 -4.82 -13.59
N GLY A 195 -11.12 -5.69 -13.95
CA GLY A 195 -10.28 -6.47 -13.04
C GLY A 195 -8.82 -6.49 -13.49
N MET A 196 -7.95 -6.91 -12.57
CA MET A 196 -6.52 -7.05 -12.79
C MET A 196 -6.08 -8.39 -12.24
N GLY A 197 -5.16 -9.05 -12.93
CA GLY A 197 -4.61 -10.29 -12.42
C GLY A 197 -3.15 -10.52 -12.74
N LEU A 198 -2.62 -11.52 -12.06
CA LEU A 198 -1.23 -11.94 -12.09
C LEU A 198 -1.15 -13.47 -11.96
N ALA A 199 -0.13 -14.06 -12.57
CA ALA A 199 0.23 -15.46 -12.40
C ALA A 199 1.74 -15.62 -12.53
N GLY A 200 2.32 -16.49 -11.72
CA GLY A 200 3.72 -16.87 -11.85
C GLY A 200 3.89 -18.34 -11.53
N ARG A 201 4.36 -19.12 -12.52
CA ARG A 201 4.67 -20.54 -12.38
C ARG A 201 5.83 -20.89 -13.30
N GLY A 202 6.84 -21.58 -12.78
CA GLY A 202 8.02 -21.95 -13.56
C GLY A 202 8.90 -20.74 -13.88
N GLU A 203 9.34 -20.63 -15.14
CA GLU A 203 10.28 -19.59 -15.56
C GLU A 203 9.61 -18.27 -15.99
N ASP A 204 8.28 -18.23 -16.05
CA ASP A 204 7.54 -17.09 -16.59
C ASP A 204 6.53 -16.52 -15.61
N ALA A 205 6.28 -15.24 -15.78
CA ALA A 205 5.21 -14.52 -15.13
C ALA A 205 4.21 -13.99 -16.17
N SER A 206 3.01 -13.66 -15.71
CA SER A 206 1.99 -13.01 -16.53
C SER A 206 1.22 -12.00 -15.70
N ILE A 207 0.80 -10.92 -16.34
CA ILE A 207 -0.16 -9.95 -15.80
C ILE A 207 -1.24 -9.72 -16.85
N TRP A 208 -2.44 -9.35 -16.41
CA TRP A 208 -3.55 -9.09 -17.33
C TRP A 208 -4.56 -8.10 -16.78
N LEU A 209 -5.40 -7.62 -17.68
CA LEU A 209 -6.63 -6.90 -17.38
C LEU A 209 -7.83 -7.75 -17.81
N ASP A 210 -8.86 -7.82 -16.97
CA ASP A 210 -10.13 -8.51 -17.24
C ASP A 210 -11.26 -7.50 -17.38
N MET A 211 -12.07 -7.60 -18.44
CA MET A 211 -13.20 -6.72 -18.70
C MET A 211 -14.43 -7.51 -19.17
N PRO A 212 -15.48 -7.64 -18.33
CA PRO A 212 -15.53 -7.22 -16.93
C PRO A 212 -14.64 -8.11 -16.02
N TYR A 213 -14.57 -7.74 -14.74
CA TYR A 213 -13.68 -8.36 -13.77
C TYR A 213 -13.92 -9.85 -13.53
N ARG A 214 -12.89 -10.50 -12.98
CA ARG A 214 -12.94 -11.82 -12.35
C ARG A 214 -12.29 -11.77 -10.98
N GLU A 215 -12.80 -12.59 -10.07
CA GLU A 215 -12.15 -12.90 -8.79
C GLU A 215 -11.88 -14.40 -8.76
N GLU A 216 -10.62 -14.78 -8.95
CA GLU A 216 -10.19 -16.17 -9.07
C GLU A 216 -8.78 -16.35 -8.49
N PRO A 217 -8.42 -17.55 -7.99
CA PRO A 217 -9.23 -18.79 -7.97
C PRO A 217 -10.36 -18.79 -6.92
N VAL A 218 -10.31 -17.85 -5.97
CA VAL A 218 -11.31 -17.64 -4.92
C VAL A 218 -11.51 -16.14 -4.68
N ARG A 219 -12.61 -15.77 -4.01
CA ARG A 219 -12.87 -14.40 -3.58
C ARG A 219 -12.46 -14.18 -2.13
N TYR A 220 -11.64 -13.14 -1.89
CA TYR A 220 -11.28 -12.69 -0.55
C TYR A 220 -12.15 -11.52 -0.09
N ALA A 221 -13.10 -11.75 0.81
CA ALA A 221 -13.99 -10.71 1.33
C ALA A 221 -13.53 -10.14 2.69
N GLY A 222 -12.23 -10.16 2.99
CA GLY A 222 -11.69 -9.74 4.28
C GLY A 222 -11.76 -10.82 5.39
N SER A 223 -12.23 -12.01 5.07
CA SER A 223 -12.34 -13.18 5.97
C SER A 223 -11.21 -14.18 5.71
N PRO A 224 -10.73 -14.91 6.75
CA PRO A 224 -9.83 -16.05 6.55
C PRO A 224 -10.38 -17.13 5.62
N GLU A 225 -11.71 -17.22 5.51
CA GLU A 225 -12.39 -18.22 4.69
C GLU A 225 -12.52 -17.72 3.24
N PRO A 226 -11.93 -18.44 2.26
CA PRO A 226 -12.12 -18.10 0.85
C PRO A 226 -13.58 -18.30 0.45
N GLN A 227 -14.13 -17.34 -0.30
CA GLN A 227 -15.44 -17.48 -0.93
C GLN A 227 -15.28 -18.04 -2.36
N PRO A 228 -16.34 -18.63 -2.94
CA PRO A 228 -16.29 -19.10 -4.32
C PRO A 228 -15.83 -18.00 -5.30
N PRO A 229 -15.16 -18.38 -6.41
CA PRO A 229 -14.77 -17.42 -7.42
C PRO A 229 -15.98 -16.68 -7.98
N ALA A 230 -15.76 -15.45 -8.45
CA ALA A 230 -16.80 -14.61 -9.04
C ALA A 230 -16.41 -14.22 -10.46
N PHE A 231 -17.26 -14.57 -11.42
CA PHE A 231 -17.06 -14.25 -12.83
C PHE A 231 -18.18 -13.35 -13.31
N THR A 232 -17.81 -12.26 -13.98
CA THR A 232 -18.77 -11.41 -14.68
C THR A 232 -18.52 -11.56 -16.18
N TYR A 233 -19.58 -11.45 -16.97
CA TYR A 233 -19.51 -11.47 -18.44
C TYR A 233 -20.32 -10.32 -19.00
N ALA A 234 -19.89 -9.80 -20.16
CA ALA A 234 -20.69 -8.86 -20.92
C ALA A 234 -21.51 -9.62 -21.97
N ARG A 235 -22.71 -9.12 -22.27
CA ARG A 235 -23.53 -9.60 -23.37
C ARG A 235 -23.15 -8.89 -24.67
N TRP A 236 -22.90 -9.64 -25.72
CA TRP A 236 -22.51 -9.15 -27.04
C TRP A 236 -23.60 -9.46 -28.05
N GLU A 237 -24.14 -8.42 -28.68
CA GLU A 237 -25.10 -8.56 -29.76
C GLU A 237 -24.35 -8.68 -31.10
N PRO A 238 -24.89 -9.39 -32.10
CA PRO A 238 -24.30 -9.44 -33.45
C PRO A 238 -23.96 -8.04 -33.98
N GLY A 239 -22.73 -7.85 -34.44
CA GLY A 239 -22.21 -6.57 -34.93
C GLY A 239 -21.88 -5.54 -33.85
N ARG A 240 -22.06 -5.85 -32.56
CA ARG A 240 -21.71 -4.92 -31.46
C ARG A 240 -20.20 -4.67 -31.47
N LEU A 241 -19.82 -3.41 -31.67
CA LEU A 241 -18.48 -2.88 -31.48
C LEU A 241 -18.34 -2.30 -30.08
N VAL A 242 -17.29 -2.70 -29.35
CA VAL A 242 -16.90 -2.11 -28.07
C VAL A 242 -15.46 -1.63 -28.13
N ARG A 243 -15.23 -0.41 -27.62
CA ARG A 243 -13.91 0.22 -27.59
C ARG A 243 -13.29 0.15 -26.21
N VAL A 244 -12.25 -0.63 -26.05
CA VAL A 244 -11.51 -0.75 -24.79
C VAL A 244 -10.22 0.05 -24.88
N ALA A 245 -9.82 0.71 -23.80
CA ALA A 245 -8.54 1.42 -23.72
C ALA A 245 -7.79 1.00 -22.45
N CYS A 246 -6.49 0.75 -22.60
CA CYS A 246 -5.57 0.50 -21.50
C CYS A 246 -4.20 1.11 -21.79
N GLN A 247 -3.32 1.05 -20.80
CA GLN A 247 -1.96 1.55 -20.88
C GLN A 247 -1.00 0.42 -20.49
N LEU A 248 0.07 0.28 -21.28
CA LEU A 248 1.15 -0.66 -21.05
C LEU A 248 2.44 0.09 -20.76
N TYR A 249 3.05 -0.18 -19.62
CA TYR A 249 4.29 0.42 -19.17
C TYR A 249 5.43 -0.59 -19.18
N LEU A 250 6.60 -0.16 -19.64
CA LEU A 250 7.85 -0.93 -19.65
C LEU A 250 8.94 -0.09 -19.00
N GLY A 251 9.39 -0.52 -17.82
CA GLY A 251 10.44 0.13 -17.03
C GLY A 251 11.64 -0.79 -16.80
N ALA A 252 12.67 -0.23 -16.14
CA ALA A 252 13.82 -1.00 -15.67
C ALA A 252 13.42 -2.06 -14.62
N PRO A 253 14.23 -3.11 -14.38
CA PRO A 253 13.97 -4.09 -13.32
C PRO A 253 14.17 -3.52 -11.89
N ASP A 254 14.33 -2.20 -11.76
CA ASP A 254 14.35 -1.50 -10.47
C ASP A 254 13.00 -1.70 -9.75
N PRO A 255 12.97 -2.16 -8.49
CA PRO A 255 11.76 -2.27 -7.69
C PRO A 255 10.92 -0.98 -7.62
N HIS A 256 11.52 0.19 -7.84
CA HIS A 256 10.83 1.49 -7.85
C HIS A 256 10.41 1.97 -9.24
N ALA A 257 10.60 1.17 -10.29
CA ALA A 257 10.30 1.56 -11.66
C ALA A 257 8.81 1.90 -11.89
N TYR A 258 7.91 1.48 -11.00
CA TYR A 258 6.48 1.82 -11.05
C TYR A 258 6.18 3.29 -10.71
N ASP A 259 7.01 3.98 -9.92
CA ASP A 259 6.70 5.30 -9.33
C ASP A 259 6.41 6.39 -10.40
N PRO A 260 7.22 6.56 -11.45
CA PRO A 260 6.92 7.55 -12.49
C PRO A 260 5.60 7.31 -13.19
N PHE A 261 5.28 6.04 -13.50
CA PHE A 261 4.05 5.66 -14.19
C PHE A 261 2.82 5.87 -13.31
N LEU A 262 2.84 5.42 -12.05
CA LEU A 262 1.73 5.67 -11.10
C LEU A 262 1.50 7.17 -10.87
N ARG A 263 2.57 7.97 -10.76
CA ARG A 263 2.42 9.43 -10.65
C ARG A 263 1.85 10.05 -11.91
N GLY A 264 2.21 9.55 -13.08
CA GLY A 264 1.65 9.96 -14.37
C GLY A 264 0.16 9.66 -14.45
N LEU A 265 -0.25 8.44 -14.08
CA LEU A 265 -1.65 8.05 -13.98
C LEU A 265 -2.43 8.99 -13.06
N TYR A 266 -1.92 9.24 -11.85
CA TYR A 266 -2.54 10.17 -10.91
C TYR A 266 -2.69 11.58 -11.51
N ARG A 267 -1.64 12.10 -12.16
CA ARG A 267 -1.67 13.44 -12.78
C ARG A 267 -2.66 13.55 -13.94
N ARG A 268 -2.85 12.50 -14.75
CA ARG A 268 -3.86 12.48 -15.82
C ARG A 268 -5.26 12.37 -15.24
N ARG A 269 -5.47 11.42 -14.32
CA ARG A 269 -6.80 11.19 -13.72
C ARG A 269 -7.31 12.35 -12.91
N ARG A 270 -6.46 13.09 -12.18
CA ARG A 270 -6.92 14.29 -11.46
C ARG A 270 -7.49 15.39 -12.38
N LEU A 271 -7.16 15.37 -13.68
CA LEU A 271 -7.69 16.33 -14.65
C LEU A 271 -9.11 15.97 -15.10
N THR A 272 -9.43 14.68 -15.15
CA THR A 272 -10.75 14.16 -15.57
C THR A 272 -11.65 13.78 -14.40
N ALA A 273 -11.06 13.56 -13.22
CA ALA A 273 -11.72 13.28 -11.95
C ALA A 273 -11.20 14.25 -10.88
N PRO A 274 -11.57 15.54 -10.94
CA PRO A 274 -11.15 16.51 -9.95
C PRO A 274 -11.68 16.13 -8.56
N LEU A 275 -10.87 16.36 -7.52
CA LEU A 275 -11.32 16.19 -6.14
C LEU A 275 -12.47 17.17 -5.87
N ALA A 276 -13.60 16.63 -5.42
CA ALA A 276 -14.77 17.40 -5.01
C ALA A 276 -15.04 17.18 -3.51
N PRO A 277 -14.16 17.66 -2.61
CA PRO A 277 -14.38 17.50 -1.19
C PRO A 277 -15.65 18.26 -0.77
N TRP A 278 -16.54 17.60 -0.03
CA TRP A 278 -17.79 18.18 0.45
C TRP A 278 -17.61 19.14 1.63
N ILE A 279 -16.39 19.25 2.17
CA ILE A 279 -15.97 20.20 3.21
C ILE A 279 -14.61 20.80 2.88
N SER A 280 -14.37 22.04 3.31
CA SER A 280 -13.05 22.67 3.19
C SER A 280 -12.04 22.05 4.17
N PRO A 281 -10.73 22.15 3.91
CA PRO A 281 -9.70 21.72 4.85
C PRO A 281 -9.83 22.35 6.24
N GLU A 282 -10.20 23.63 6.31
CA GLU A 282 -10.38 24.36 7.56
C GLU A 282 -11.56 23.80 8.35
N ARG A 283 -12.70 23.56 7.68
CA ARG A 283 -13.88 22.95 8.31
C ARG A 283 -13.59 21.51 8.74
N ALA A 284 -12.84 20.76 7.95
CA ALA A 284 -12.39 19.42 8.30
C ALA A 284 -11.52 19.42 9.56
N ALA A 285 -10.59 20.38 9.68
CA ALA A 285 -9.76 20.56 10.87
C ALA A 285 -10.60 20.90 12.11
N ASP A 286 -11.58 21.82 11.98
CA ASP A 286 -12.48 22.17 13.09
C ASP A 286 -13.32 20.97 13.54
N LEU A 287 -13.85 20.17 12.61
CA LEU A 287 -14.61 18.95 12.92
C LEU A 287 -13.73 17.87 13.56
N ALA A 288 -12.51 17.67 13.07
CA ALA A 288 -11.56 16.73 13.64
C ALA A 288 -11.17 17.12 15.08
N ALA A 289 -10.88 18.40 15.31
CA ALA A 289 -10.59 18.92 16.65
C ALA A 289 -11.81 18.78 17.58
N HIS A 290 -13.01 19.07 17.08
CA HIS A 290 -14.25 18.84 17.84
C HIS A 290 -14.41 17.36 18.22
N GLY A 291 -14.20 16.43 17.28
CA GLY A 291 -14.27 14.99 17.56
C GLY A 291 -13.23 14.56 18.61
N LEU A 292 -11.97 14.98 18.44
CA LEU A 292 -10.91 14.71 19.42
C LEU A 292 -11.27 15.23 20.81
N LEU A 293 -11.74 16.46 20.92
CA LEU A 293 -12.06 17.09 22.20
C LEU A 293 -13.35 16.54 22.84
N ARG A 294 -14.41 16.32 22.04
CA ARG A 294 -15.74 15.98 22.56
C ARG A 294 -15.94 14.48 22.72
N TRP A 295 -15.33 13.67 21.86
CA TRP A 295 -15.59 12.22 21.82
C TRP A 295 -14.42 11.40 22.31
N HIS A 296 -13.19 11.79 22.01
CA HIS A 296 -12.00 10.99 22.34
C HIS A 296 -11.36 11.40 23.66
N PHE A 297 -11.27 12.70 23.94
CA PHE A 297 -10.67 13.24 25.15
C PHE A 297 -11.54 12.95 26.37
N ARG A 298 -10.92 12.41 27.41
CA ARG A 298 -11.57 12.15 28.69
C ARG A 298 -10.55 12.13 29.81
N ARG A 299 -11.04 12.40 31.01
CA ARG A 299 -10.32 12.11 32.25
C ARG A 299 -10.83 10.80 32.82
N VAL A 300 -9.92 9.92 33.21
CA VAL A 300 -10.23 8.59 33.72
C VAL A 300 -9.44 8.34 34.98
N ASP A 301 -10.02 7.57 35.89
CA ASP A 301 -9.33 7.15 37.10
C ASP A 301 -8.29 6.07 36.76
N SER A 302 -7.12 6.21 37.35
CA SER A 302 -6.05 5.23 37.31
C SER A 302 -5.57 4.90 38.72
N ALA A 303 -4.75 3.86 38.86
CA ALA A 303 -4.11 3.54 40.15
C ALA A 303 -3.26 4.69 40.74
N LYS A 304 -2.86 5.66 39.91
CA LYS A 304 -2.06 6.83 40.30
C LYS A 304 -2.88 8.12 40.41
N GLY A 305 -4.22 8.04 40.28
CA GLY A 305 -5.12 9.18 40.24
C GLY A 305 -5.70 9.45 38.85
N ALA A 306 -6.41 10.56 38.71
CA ALA A 306 -7.08 10.92 37.46
C ALA A 306 -6.07 11.33 36.39
N ILE A 307 -6.09 10.64 35.25
CA ILE A 307 -5.23 10.93 34.09
C ILE A 307 -6.06 11.42 32.91
N ALA A 308 -5.42 12.04 31.92
CA ALA A 308 -6.06 12.45 30.69
C ALA A 308 -5.66 11.52 29.53
N ILE A 309 -6.64 11.06 28.77
CA ILE A 309 -6.42 10.19 27.61
C ILE A 309 -7.14 10.73 26.38
N LEU A 310 -6.61 10.39 25.20
CA LEU A 310 -7.37 10.33 23.96
C LEU A 310 -7.66 8.86 23.68
N SER A 311 -8.92 8.46 23.75
CA SER A 311 -9.26 7.07 23.45
C SER A 311 -9.09 6.76 21.98
N GLU A 312 -8.67 5.54 21.72
CA GLU A 312 -8.51 4.99 20.39
C GLU A 312 -9.81 4.98 19.59
N THR A 313 -10.93 4.54 20.22
CA THR A 313 -12.23 4.53 19.55
C THR A 313 -13.34 5.09 20.42
N ALA A 314 -14.12 5.99 19.82
CA ALA A 314 -15.41 6.44 20.31
C ALA A 314 -16.51 5.84 19.41
N GLY A 315 -17.56 5.28 20.01
CA GLY A 315 -18.69 4.78 19.24
C GLY A 315 -19.50 5.92 18.62
N PHE A 316 -19.90 5.78 17.36
CA PHE A 316 -20.80 6.72 16.71
C PHE A 316 -22.19 6.73 17.35
N ASP A 317 -22.71 5.53 17.66
CA ASP A 317 -23.94 5.35 18.43
C ASP A 317 -23.59 4.82 19.82
N ARG A 318 -23.51 5.73 20.79
CA ARG A 318 -23.25 5.39 22.20
C ARG A 318 -24.46 4.79 22.89
N GLU A 319 -25.64 4.94 22.31
CA GLU A 319 -26.90 4.40 22.85
C GLU A 319 -27.08 2.93 22.43
N ALA A 320 -26.47 2.51 21.32
CA ALA A 320 -26.54 1.13 20.82
C ALA A 320 -25.97 0.07 21.78
N GLY A 321 -25.11 0.45 22.74
CA GLY A 321 -24.41 -0.49 23.62
C GLY A 321 -23.53 -1.50 22.86
N ASP A 322 -22.66 -2.21 23.55
CA ASP A 322 -21.79 -3.25 22.96
C ASP A 322 -22.53 -4.59 22.68
N GLY A 323 -23.86 -4.60 22.72
CA GLY A 323 -24.70 -5.80 22.70
C GLY A 323 -24.67 -6.62 24.00
N ARG A 324 -23.92 -6.19 25.00
CA ARG A 324 -23.80 -6.81 26.35
C ARG A 324 -24.10 -5.82 27.48
N GLY A 325 -24.61 -4.64 27.16
CA GLY A 325 -24.94 -3.57 28.12
C GLY A 325 -23.74 -2.72 28.55
N GLY A 326 -22.58 -2.89 27.91
CA GLY A 326 -21.38 -2.07 28.09
C GLY A 326 -21.30 -0.91 27.09
N SER A 327 -20.43 0.05 27.40
CA SER A 327 -20.10 1.16 26.50
C SER A 327 -19.34 0.66 25.27
N VAL A 328 -19.72 1.14 24.09
CA VAL A 328 -18.98 0.90 22.83
C VAL A 328 -17.64 1.66 22.75
N ASP A 329 -17.43 2.67 23.59
CA ASP A 329 -16.15 3.37 23.68
C ASP A 329 -15.06 2.44 24.25
N ARG A 330 -13.92 2.34 23.54
CA ARG A 330 -12.75 1.63 24.06
C ARG A 330 -11.80 2.66 24.66
N ASN A 331 -11.81 2.74 25.99
CA ASN A 331 -10.98 3.66 26.77
C ASN A 331 -9.51 3.18 26.84
N ASN A 332 -8.90 2.91 25.69
CA ASN A 332 -7.48 2.62 25.55
C ASN A 332 -6.81 3.77 24.82
N MET A 333 -5.54 4.03 25.12
CA MET A 333 -4.73 5.04 24.43
C MET A 333 -3.38 4.45 24.06
N HIS A 334 -3.18 4.17 22.77
CA HIS A 334 -1.85 3.94 22.21
C HIS A 334 -1.06 5.24 22.27
N VAL A 335 0.22 5.17 22.63
CA VAL A 335 1.05 6.39 22.73
C VAL A 335 1.38 7.01 21.36
N GLY A 336 1.25 6.21 20.30
CA GLY A 336 1.46 6.57 18.89
C GLY A 336 0.42 5.91 17.97
N TRP A 337 0.64 6.00 16.65
CA TRP A 337 -0.21 5.41 15.61
C TRP A 337 -1.67 5.88 15.60
N VAL A 338 -2.55 5.26 16.40
CA VAL A 338 -4.02 5.47 16.37
C VAL A 338 -4.56 6.41 17.45
N SER A 339 -3.76 6.77 18.47
CA SER A 339 -4.14 7.72 19.52
C SER A 339 -2.90 8.34 20.20
N GLY A 340 -3.06 8.99 21.35
CA GLY A 340 -1.94 9.51 22.15
C GLY A 340 -1.21 10.69 21.52
N THR A 341 0.12 10.62 21.47
CA THR A 341 1.00 11.78 21.24
C THR A 341 0.76 12.49 19.91
N PRO A 342 0.66 11.81 18.75
CA PRO A 342 0.46 12.50 17.47
C PRO A 342 -0.83 13.34 17.44
N TRP A 343 -1.90 12.80 18.00
CA TRP A 343 -3.23 13.43 18.00
C TRP A 343 -3.35 14.50 19.09
N ALA A 344 -2.74 14.29 20.26
CA ALA A 344 -2.66 15.31 21.30
C ALA A 344 -1.82 16.52 20.87
N ALA A 345 -0.69 16.28 20.19
CA ALA A 345 0.12 17.34 19.59
C ALA A 345 -0.64 18.10 18.48
N ALA A 346 -1.40 17.37 17.64
CA ALA A 346 -2.24 18.00 16.61
C ALA A 346 -3.36 18.85 17.24
N LEU A 347 -4.02 18.36 18.30
CA LEU A 347 -5.07 19.10 19.01
C LEU A 347 -4.51 20.35 19.70
N LEU A 348 -3.34 20.25 20.33
CA LEU A 348 -2.64 21.40 20.92
C LEU A 348 -2.30 22.44 19.84
N ARG A 349 -1.71 22.02 18.72
CA ARG A 349 -1.40 22.90 17.59
C ARG A 349 -2.64 23.59 17.04
N PHE A 350 -3.75 22.85 16.88
CA PHE A 350 -5.03 23.42 16.49
C PHE A 350 -5.48 24.49 17.49
N GLY A 351 -5.44 24.17 18.78
CA GLY A 351 -5.79 25.09 19.86
C GLY A 351 -4.97 26.38 19.82
N ARG A 352 -3.67 26.28 19.56
CA ARG A 352 -2.79 27.45 19.37
C ARG A 352 -3.21 28.29 18.15
N LEU A 353 -3.43 27.65 17.01
CA LEU A 353 -3.81 28.35 15.77
C LEU A 353 -5.18 29.02 15.83
N ARG A 354 -6.11 28.46 16.60
CA ARG A 354 -7.49 28.96 16.74
C ARG A 354 -7.76 29.75 18.02
N ALA A 355 -6.75 29.88 18.90
CA ALA A 355 -6.91 30.36 20.27
C ALA A 355 -8.01 29.61 21.06
N ASP A 356 -8.16 28.30 20.83
CA ASP A 356 -9.11 27.44 21.53
C ASP A 356 -8.46 26.88 22.81
N ALA A 357 -8.84 27.47 23.95
CA ALA A 357 -8.32 27.12 25.26
C ALA A 357 -8.64 25.66 25.67
N ALA A 358 -9.79 25.13 25.26
CA ALA A 358 -10.18 23.77 25.61
C ALA A 358 -9.34 22.75 24.83
N ALA A 359 -9.13 22.98 23.54
CA ALA A 359 -8.24 22.15 22.72
C ALA A 359 -6.79 22.19 23.23
N MET A 360 -6.28 23.38 23.58
CA MET A 360 -4.93 23.52 24.16
C MET A 360 -4.81 22.74 25.48
N ALA A 361 -5.76 22.93 26.41
CA ALA A 361 -5.74 22.26 27.71
C ALA A 361 -5.84 20.74 27.59
N ALA A 362 -6.67 20.24 26.68
CA ALA A 362 -6.81 18.81 26.41
C ALA A 362 -5.53 18.21 25.84
N GLY A 363 -4.92 18.86 24.84
CA GLY A 363 -3.67 18.43 24.24
C GLY A 363 -2.53 18.35 25.26
N ILE A 364 -2.35 19.42 26.05
CA ILE A 364 -1.34 19.47 27.12
C ILE A 364 -1.56 18.35 28.14
N ALA A 365 -2.78 18.19 28.66
CA ALA A 365 -3.06 17.21 29.70
C ALA A 365 -2.75 15.75 29.26
N VAL A 366 -2.99 15.41 27.99
CA VAL A 366 -2.69 14.08 27.46
C VAL A 366 -1.18 13.90 27.27
N LEU A 367 -0.48 14.92 26.76
CA LEU A 367 0.98 14.89 26.64
C LEU A 367 1.67 14.81 28.01
N ASP A 368 1.17 15.53 29.02
CA ASP A 368 1.62 15.44 30.41
C ASP A 368 1.45 14.03 30.98
N THR A 369 0.30 13.39 30.72
CA THR A 369 0.02 12.02 31.15
C THR A 369 1.05 11.05 30.54
N ILE A 370 1.30 11.15 29.23
CA ILE A 370 2.25 10.29 28.52
C ILE A 370 3.69 10.55 28.99
N ALA A 371 4.09 11.81 29.17
CA ALA A 371 5.44 12.16 29.57
C ALA A 371 5.74 11.82 31.04
N THR A 372 4.74 11.93 31.93
CA THR A 372 4.92 11.69 33.37
C THR A 372 4.85 10.20 33.70
N ASP A 373 3.84 9.50 33.17
CA ASP A 373 3.53 8.13 33.57
C ASP A 373 3.74 7.09 32.46
N GLY A 374 3.91 7.54 31.21
CA GLY A 374 3.97 6.67 30.04
C GLY A 374 5.33 6.03 29.77
N LEU A 375 6.36 6.27 30.58
CA LEU A 375 7.65 5.59 30.45
C LEU A 375 7.61 4.17 31.05
N SER A 376 8.10 3.20 30.29
CA SER A 376 8.39 1.86 30.75
C SER A 376 9.68 1.82 31.58
N PRO A 377 9.91 0.77 32.39
CA PRO A 377 11.15 0.62 33.14
C PRO A 377 12.41 0.59 32.26
N SER A 378 12.29 0.20 30.99
CA SER A 378 13.41 0.23 30.03
C SER A 378 13.80 1.64 29.57
N GLY A 379 13.04 2.68 29.91
CA GLY A 379 13.38 4.07 29.60
C GLY A 379 12.88 4.57 28.24
N THR A 380 11.90 3.89 27.64
CA THR A 380 11.13 4.40 26.49
C THR A 380 9.64 4.37 26.82
N PHE A 381 8.76 4.78 25.91
CA PHE A 381 7.32 4.75 26.18
C PHE A 381 6.75 3.33 26.22
N TRP A 382 5.76 3.10 27.06
CA TRP A 382 4.81 2.00 26.91
C TRP A 382 4.10 2.09 25.55
N GLY A 383 3.61 0.98 25.00
CA GLY A 383 2.88 0.97 23.73
C GLY A 383 1.48 1.55 23.88
N GLU A 384 0.83 1.28 25.01
CA GLU A 384 -0.55 1.71 25.28
C GLU A 384 -0.85 1.86 26.77
N TRP A 385 -1.91 2.61 27.07
CA TRP A 385 -2.64 2.56 28.33
C TRP A 385 -4.02 1.92 28.10
N ARG A 386 -4.45 1.01 28.96
CA ARG A 386 -5.81 0.42 28.94
C ARG A 386 -6.56 0.69 30.22
N ALA A 387 -7.85 1.03 30.10
CA ALA A 387 -8.73 1.10 31.26
C ALA A 387 -8.75 -0.25 31.99
N GLY A 388 -8.60 -0.20 33.32
CA GLY A 388 -8.57 -1.39 34.19
C GLY A 388 -7.22 -2.14 34.25
N SER A 389 -6.32 -1.97 33.27
CA SER A 389 -5.02 -2.66 33.26
C SER A 389 -3.81 -1.73 33.30
N GLY A 390 -3.99 -0.44 33.02
CA GLY A 390 -2.90 0.54 33.03
C GLY A 390 -2.01 0.42 31.80
N TRP A 391 -0.72 0.76 31.96
CA TRP A 391 0.25 0.79 30.87
C TRP A 391 0.74 -0.60 30.46
N GLY A 392 0.91 -0.83 29.16
CA GLY A 392 1.29 -2.12 28.57
C GLY A 392 1.90 -2.01 27.16
N GLY A 393 2.06 -3.15 26.50
CA GLY A 393 2.82 -3.28 25.25
C GLY A 393 2.10 -2.90 23.95
N GLY A 394 0.76 -2.88 23.92
CA GLY A 394 -0.01 -2.65 22.69
C GLY A 394 -0.73 -3.91 22.22
N TRP A 395 -0.95 -4.01 20.90
CA TRP A 395 -1.76 -5.07 20.28
C TRP A 395 -1.04 -6.40 20.04
N ASN A 396 0.23 -6.51 20.41
CA ASN A 396 0.95 -7.79 20.28
C ASN A 396 0.69 -8.71 21.47
N ALA A 397 0.62 -10.02 21.19
CA ALA A 397 0.32 -11.04 22.21
C ALA A 397 1.39 -11.15 23.31
N SER A 398 2.60 -10.64 23.08
CA SER A 398 3.74 -10.76 23.98
C SER A 398 3.87 -9.61 24.98
N GLY A 399 3.08 -8.54 24.83
CA GLY A 399 3.20 -7.34 25.66
C GLY A 399 4.50 -6.56 25.45
N TRP A 400 5.19 -6.78 24.32
CA TRP A 400 6.40 -6.06 23.95
C TRP A 400 6.08 -4.67 23.41
N LEU A 401 7.08 -3.78 23.41
CA LEU A 401 6.94 -2.44 22.88
C LEU A 401 7.26 -2.44 21.39
N HIS A 402 6.31 -2.01 20.56
CA HIS A 402 6.50 -1.93 19.12
C HIS A 402 7.31 -0.68 18.72
N ALA A 403 8.38 -0.88 17.93
CA ALA A 403 9.33 0.17 17.59
C ALA A 403 8.71 1.38 16.89
N ARG A 404 7.77 1.16 15.96
CA ARG A 404 7.06 2.25 15.28
C ARG A 404 6.27 3.09 16.27
N THR A 405 5.55 2.45 17.18
CA THR A 405 4.62 3.11 18.11
C THR A 405 5.37 4.05 19.06
N VAL A 406 6.46 3.55 19.66
CA VAL A 406 7.26 4.35 20.61
C VAL A 406 8.13 5.40 19.91
N SER A 407 8.59 5.14 18.68
CA SER A 407 9.35 6.12 17.89
C SER A 407 8.47 7.25 17.36
N GLU A 408 7.24 6.95 16.92
CA GLU A 408 6.25 7.96 16.57
C GLU A 408 5.86 8.81 17.78
N ALA A 409 5.57 8.19 18.93
CA ALA A 409 5.30 8.92 20.16
C ALA A 409 6.44 9.90 20.49
N THR A 410 7.69 9.42 20.44
CA THR A 410 8.87 10.27 20.67
C THR A 410 8.97 11.41 19.66
N LEU A 411 8.81 11.11 18.36
CA LEU A 411 8.88 12.12 17.30
C LEU A 411 7.83 13.23 17.47
N PHE A 412 6.59 12.86 17.78
CA PHE A 412 5.52 13.84 17.93
C PHE A 412 5.61 14.61 19.25
N LEU A 413 6.15 14.02 20.33
CA LEU A 413 6.46 14.76 21.55
C LEU A 413 7.55 15.81 21.31
N LEU A 414 8.61 15.46 20.56
CA LEU A 414 9.67 16.39 20.16
C LEU A 414 9.11 17.54 19.30
N ARG A 415 8.18 17.25 18.39
CA ARG A 415 7.49 18.29 17.60
C ARG A 415 6.65 19.20 18.50
N ALA A 416 5.92 18.66 19.47
CA ALA A 416 5.17 19.45 20.43
C ALA A 416 6.07 20.34 21.28
N ILE A 417 7.21 19.82 21.78
CA ILE A 417 8.21 20.61 22.52
C ILE A 417 8.71 21.79 21.68
N ARG A 418 9.09 21.54 20.41
CA ARG A 418 9.56 22.60 19.50
C ARG A 418 8.49 23.66 19.27
N ASP A 419 7.28 23.21 18.97
CA ASP A 419 6.16 24.11 18.67
C ASP A 419 5.77 24.92 19.92
N GLU A 420 5.78 24.34 21.12
CA GLU A 420 5.50 25.06 22.37
C GLU A 420 6.60 26.05 22.74
N ARG A 421 7.88 25.71 22.57
CA ARG A 421 9.00 26.66 22.76
C ARG A 421 8.85 27.89 21.86
N ALA A 422 8.38 27.72 20.62
CA ALA A 422 8.10 28.83 19.71
C ALA A 422 6.96 29.74 20.20
N HIS A 423 6.11 29.25 21.10
CA HIS A 423 5.05 30.02 21.78
C HIS A 423 5.44 30.43 23.22
N GLY A 424 6.70 30.25 23.62
CA GLY A 424 7.18 30.58 24.98
C GLY A 424 6.73 29.60 26.06
N GLY A 425 6.21 28.42 25.70
CA GLY A 425 5.88 27.35 26.62
C GLY A 425 7.10 26.47 26.94
N GLU A 426 7.25 26.11 28.21
CA GLU A 426 8.27 25.17 28.67
C GLU A 426 7.62 23.94 29.29
N HIS A 427 8.11 22.76 28.90
CA HIS A 427 7.56 21.47 29.33
C HIS A 427 8.70 20.53 29.74
N PRO A 428 9.35 20.76 30.90
CA PRO A 428 10.56 20.02 31.30
C PRO A 428 10.32 18.52 31.45
N VAL A 429 9.11 18.11 31.83
CA VAL A 429 8.73 16.68 31.91
C VAL A 429 8.68 16.04 30.52
N TRP A 430 8.18 16.76 29.50
CA TRP A 430 8.17 16.27 28.12
C TRP A 430 9.59 16.11 27.58
N GLU A 431 10.45 17.08 27.86
CA GLU A 431 11.85 17.02 27.47
C GLU A 431 12.58 15.84 28.12
N ALA A 432 12.36 15.62 29.42
CA ALA A 432 12.94 14.49 30.13
C ALA A 432 12.49 13.15 29.53
N ALA A 433 11.20 13.00 29.25
CA ALA A 433 10.65 11.79 28.63
C ALA A 433 11.19 11.55 27.21
N ALA A 434 11.24 12.60 26.38
CA ALA A 434 11.80 12.51 25.03
C ALA A 434 13.28 12.13 25.06
N ARG A 435 14.08 12.74 25.95
CA ARG A 435 15.50 12.42 26.13
C ARG A 435 15.71 10.98 26.57
N ALA A 436 14.89 10.47 27.50
CA ALA A 436 14.94 9.08 27.94
C ALA A 436 14.72 8.13 26.75
N SER A 437 13.64 8.33 25.99
CA SER A 437 13.31 7.49 24.82
C SER A 437 14.37 7.55 23.71
N LEU A 438 14.98 8.72 23.47
CA LEU A 438 16.10 8.85 22.52
C LEU A 438 17.36 8.14 23.01
N ALA A 439 17.70 8.27 24.31
CA ALA A 439 18.82 7.57 24.92
C ALA A 439 18.62 6.05 24.85
N PHE A 440 17.40 5.57 25.09
CA PHE A 440 17.01 4.19 24.91
C PHE A 440 17.29 3.69 23.49
N ALA A 441 16.82 4.42 22.47
CA ALA A 441 17.02 4.02 21.08
C ALA A 441 18.51 3.92 20.70
N VAL A 442 19.35 4.83 21.21
CA VAL A 442 20.79 4.80 20.97
C VAL A 442 21.48 3.65 21.71
N SER A 443 21.11 3.35 22.95
CA SER A 443 21.73 2.28 23.74
C SER A 443 21.37 0.88 23.27
N HIS A 444 20.23 0.71 22.60
CA HIS A 444 19.76 -0.59 22.10
C HIS A 444 19.92 -0.76 20.58
N GLN A 445 20.52 0.22 19.90
CA GLN A 445 20.85 0.10 18.48
C GLN A 445 21.92 -0.97 18.28
N ALA A 446 21.67 -1.92 17.38
CA ALA A 446 22.69 -2.89 16.99
C ALA A 446 23.88 -2.21 16.29
N ALA A 447 25.07 -2.83 16.35
CA ALA A 447 26.29 -2.26 15.77
C ALA A 447 26.15 -1.88 14.29
N HIS A 448 25.40 -2.66 13.51
CA HIS A 448 25.12 -2.39 12.09
C HIS A 448 24.05 -1.33 11.82
N GLY A 449 23.39 -0.78 12.85
CA GLY A 449 22.43 0.31 12.73
C GLY A 449 20.96 -0.05 12.90
N ASP A 450 20.58 -1.32 12.90
CA ASP A 450 19.19 -1.74 13.17
C ASP A 450 18.74 -1.27 14.56
N LEU A 451 17.50 -0.79 14.62
CA LEU A 451 16.81 -0.33 15.82
C LEU A 451 15.73 -1.32 16.28
N GLY A 452 15.60 -2.48 15.64
CA GLY A 452 14.70 -3.55 16.08
C GLY A 452 13.23 -3.32 15.75
N LEU A 453 12.44 -4.36 15.97
CA LEU A 453 10.99 -4.36 15.83
C LEU A 453 10.28 -4.27 17.20
N TYR A 454 10.72 -5.09 18.15
CA TYR A 454 10.10 -5.22 19.46
C TYR A 454 11.13 -5.08 20.58
N TYR A 455 10.71 -4.46 21.66
CA TYR A 455 11.50 -4.31 22.87
C TYR A 455 10.78 -4.94 24.07
N ASP A 456 11.53 -5.63 24.91
CA ASP A 456 11.04 -5.99 26.24
C ASP A 456 10.85 -4.70 27.07
N PRO A 457 9.67 -4.46 27.64
CA PRO A 457 9.39 -3.19 28.32
C PRO A 457 10.16 -2.98 29.62
N ARG A 458 10.74 -4.03 30.21
CA ARG A 458 11.44 -3.96 31.49
C ARG A 458 12.94 -3.82 31.30
N SER A 459 13.51 -4.68 30.47
CA SER A 459 14.95 -4.74 30.22
C SER A 459 15.41 -3.88 29.05
N GLY A 460 14.50 -3.58 28.11
CA GLY A 460 14.83 -2.90 26.86
C GLY A 460 15.41 -3.82 25.78
N GLY A 461 15.67 -5.09 26.11
CA GLY A 461 16.22 -6.06 25.17
C GLY A 461 15.38 -6.15 23.90
N VAL A 462 16.03 -6.11 22.75
CA VAL A 462 15.35 -6.24 21.45
C VAL A 462 14.99 -7.71 21.25
N THR A 463 13.70 -8.00 21.16
CA THR A 463 13.19 -9.38 21.07
C THR A 463 13.02 -9.85 19.63
N GLN A 464 12.89 -8.91 18.68
CA GLN A 464 12.78 -9.22 17.26
C GLN A 464 13.45 -8.15 16.39
N TRP A 465 14.06 -8.60 15.30
CA TRP A 465 14.83 -7.80 14.33
C TRP A 465 14.31 -8.02 12.90
N GLY A 466 14.93 -7.38 11.91
CA GLY A 466 14.76 -7.75 10.50
C GLY A 466 13.51 -7.20 9.81
N THR A 467 12.93 -6.13 10.35
CA THR A 467 11.84 -5.36 9.71
C THR A 467 12.21 -3.89 9.62
N THR A 468 11.33 -3.06 9.08
CA THR A 468 11.51 -1.59 9.02
C THR A 468 10.75 -0.84 10.11
N ALA A 469 10.20 -1.51 11.12
CA ALA A 469 9.45 -0.85 12.20
C ALA A 469 10.28 0.18 12.98
N GLY A 470 11.59 -0.04 13.09
CA GLY A 470 12.53 0.91 13.72
C GLY A 470 12.91 2.11 12.85
N LEU A 471 12.52 2.15 11.58
CA LEU A 471 12.87 3.24 10.65
C LEU A 471 12.46 4.65 11.13
N PRO A 472 11.27 4.87 11.73
CA PRO A 472 10.85 6.20 12.17
C PRO A 472 11.71 6.80 13.30
N TRP A 473 12.46 5.98 14.04
CA TRP A 473 13.44 6.49 15.01
C TRP A 473 14.48 7.41 14.38
N ILE A 474 14.82 7.24 13.09
CA ILE A 474 15.75 8.14 12.38
C ILE A 474 15.27 9.59 12.50
N ALA A 475 13.97 9.83 12.26
CA ALA A 475 13.41 11.17 12.32
C ALA A 475 13.39 11.71 13.77
N ALA A 476 13.05 10.87 14.74
CA ALA A 476 13.08 11.25 16.16
C ALA A 476 14.49 11.61 16.63
N LEU A 477 15.50 10.79 16.29
CA LEU A 477 16.91 11.01 16.63
C LEU A 477 17.48 12.29 16.00
N LEU A 478 17.15 12.57 14.73
CA LEU A 478 17.58 13.79 14.06
C LEU A 478 16.94 15.04 14.69
N LEU A 479 15.63 15.02 14.93
CA LEU A 479 14.94 16.15 15.56
C LEU A 479 15.41 16.36 17.00
N GLY A 480 15.62 15.28 17.76
CA GLY A 480 16.19 15.36 19.09
C GLY A 480 17.59 15.98 19.08
N ALA A 481 18.46 15.52 18.16
CA ALA A 481 19.83 16.02 18.06
C ALA A 481 19.85 17.53 17.77
N GLU A 482 18.93 18.01 16.93
CA GLU A 482 18.73 19.44 16.67
C GLU A 482 18.25 20.20 17.91
N LEU A 483 17.19 19.73 18.57
CA LEU A 483 16.55 20.45 19.69
C LEU A 483 17.38 20.50 20.97
N PHE A 484 18.28 19.53 21.15
CA PHE A 484 19.01 19.32 22.39
C PHE A 484 20.53 19.37 22.24
N GLY A 485 21.05 19.51 21.01
CA GLY A 485 22.49 19.65 20.75
C GLY A 485 23.30 18.36 20.88
N GLU A 486 22.67 17.19 20.77
CA GLU A 486 23.30 15.90 21.09
C GLU A 486 23.81 15.15 19.84
N GLY A 487 25.12 15.27 19.59
CA GLY A 487 25.76 14.67 18.41
C GLY A 487 25.68 13.14 18.34
N ALA A 488 25.61 12.46 19.48
CA ALA A 488 25.52 10.99 19.55
C ALA A 488 24.25 10.46 18.86
N TRP A 489 23.12 11.16 19.00
CA TRP A 489 21.86 10.76 18.37
C TRP A 489 21.89 10.94 16.85
N ARG A 490 22.50 12.02 16.35
CA ARG A 490 22.76 12.18 14.91
C ARG A 490 23.61 11.03 14.37
N GLY A 491 24.65 10.62 15.11
CA GLY A 491 25.47 9.47 14.76
C GLY A 491 24.67 8.15 14.67
N ALA A 492 23.77 7.91 15.63
CA ALA A 492 22.88 6.76 15.63
C ALA A 492 21.89 6.79 14.45
N ALA A 493 21.30 7.95 14.16
CA ALA A 493 20.40 8.12 13.01
C ALA A 493 21.10 7.81 11.67
N LEU A 494 22.36 8.20 11.50
CA LEU A 494 23.13 7.89 10.30
C LEU A 494 23.45 6.40 10.16
N ARG A 495 23.72 5.70 11.27
CA ARG A 495 23.89 4.23 11.23
C ARG A 495 22.58 3.54 10.85
N ALA A 496 21.47 3.95 11.45
CA ALA A 496 20.15 3.43 11.10
C ALA A 496 19.79 3.73 9.63
N GLY A 497 20.08 4.93 9.14
CA GLY A 497 19.89 5.28 7.73
C GLY A 497 20.67 4.37 6.78
N ARG A 498 21.92 4.01 7.11
CA ARG A 498 22.71 3.04 6.33
C ARG A 498 22.10 1.64 6.37
N HIS A 499 21.64 1.19 7.54
CA HIS A 499 20.99 -0.10 7.69
C HIS A 499 19.68 -0.18 6.88
N TYR A 500 18.75 0.75 7.09
CA TYR A 500 17.43 0.73 6.46
C TYR A 500 17.44 1.14 4.98
N ALA A 501 18.53 1.72 4.47
CA ALA A 501 18.65 2.04 3.05
C ALA A 501 18.52 0.82 2.13
N SER A 502 19.00 -0.36 2.56
CA SER A 502 18.86 -1.59 1.77
C SER A 502 17.39 -1.99 1.61
N PHE A 503 16.60 -1.90 2.68
CA PHE A 503 15.16 -2.15 2.70
C PHE A 503 14.41 -1.20 1.76
N VAL A 504 14.68 0.10 1.86
CA VAL A 504 14.06 1.11 0.98
C VAL A 504 14.43 0.84 -0.48
N ARG A 505 15.70 0.59 -0.80
CA ARG A 505 16.14 0.31 -2.18
C ARG A 505 15.55 -0.99 -2.73
N ALA A 506 15.41 -2.00 -1.88
CA ALA A 506 14.72 -3.23 -2.25
C ALA A 506 13.21 -3.03 -2.38
N ALA A 507 12.66 -1.88 -1.99
CA ALA A 507 11.23 -1.65 -1.83
C ALA A 507 10.61 -2.72 -0.88
N TRP A 508 11.24 -2.95 0.27
CA TRP A 508 10.71 -3.84 1.30
C TRP A 508 10.51 -3.05 2.58
N ILE A 509 9.28 -2.60 2.80
CA ILE A 509 8.87 -1.94 4.04
C ILE A 509 7.89 -2.89 4.73
N ALA A 510 8.20 -3.25 5.97
CA ALA A 510 7.39 -4.10 6.83
C ALA A 510 7.48 -3.62 8.28
N GLY A 511 6.48 -3.92 9.10
CA GLY A 511 6.46 -3.52 10.52
C GLY A 511 5.61 -2.28 10.78
N ALA A 512 4.69 -1.98 9.86
CA ALA A 512 3.75 -0.89 10.03
C ALA A 512 2.65 -1.19 11.05
N VAL A 513 2.15 -2.43 11.10
CA VAL A 513 1.02 -2.85 11.93
C VAL A 513 1.51 -3.71 13.09
N GLU A 514 1.10 -3.40 14.32
CA GLU A 514 1.56 -4.09 15.54
C GLU A 514 1.19 -5.58 15.58
N ASP A 515 0.06 -5.99 15.02
CA ASP A 515 -0.40 -7.38 15.06
C ASP A 515 0.05 -8.20 13.82
N VAL A 516 0.58 -7.55 12.79
CA VAL A 516 1.09 -8.21 11.58
C VAL A 516 2.42 -7.59 11.10
N PRO A 517 3.47 -7.58 11.94
CA PRO A 517 4.65 -6.75 11.71
C PRO A 517 5.56 -7.24 10.57
N ALA A 518 5.36 -8.45 10.07
CA ALA A 518 6.11 -8.96 8.92
C ALA A 518 5.39 -8.73 7.59
N ALA A 519 4.13 -8.26 7.60
CA ALA A 519 3.40 -7.98 6.37
C ALA A 519 4.06 -6.78 5.64
N PRO A 520 4.38 -6.93 4.34
CA PRO A 520 4.85 -5.83 3.52
C PRO A 520 3.78 -4.74 3.40
N THR A 521 4.19 -3.48 3.40
CA THR A 521 3.32 -2.31 3.32
C THR A 521 3.79 -1.28 2.33
#